data_AF-A0A7Z1SDC5-F1
#
_entry.id   AF-A0A7Z1SDC5-F1
#
_cell.length_a   1.000
_cell.length_b   1.000
_cell.length_c   1.000
_cell.angle_alpha   90.00
_cell.angle_beta   90.00
_cell.angle_gamma   90.00
#
_symmetry.space_group_name_H-M   'P 1'
#
loop_
_entity.id
_entity.type
_entity.pdbx_description
1 polymer ?
#
loop_
_entity_poly.entity_id
_entity_poly.type
_entity_poly.pdbx_seq_one_letter_code
_entity_poly.pdbx_strand_id
1 'polypeptide(L)'
;MLRRSLLLSAMALTLSACGAGGEKAGSTDGPLLVGATAVPDAEILEHIKPILAAEGVPIEIKVFNDYVQPNVQVAESRLDVNYFQTKP
;
A
#
# COMPACT_ATOMS: atom_id res chain seq x y z
N MET A 1 -35.27 -46.16 12.07
CA MET A 1 -34.66 -45.37 13.16
C MET A 1 -33.17 -45.62 13.09
N LEU A 2 -32.38 -44.88 12.31
CA LEU A 2 -31.52 -43.79 12.78
C LEU A 2 -30.97 -43.11 11.50
N ARG A 3 -31.78 -42.31 10.80
CA ARG A 3 -31.64 -40.84 10.81
C ARG A 3 -30.26 -40.34 11.22
N ARG A 4 -29.61 -39.64 10.29
CA ARG A 4 -28.84 -38.41 10.58
C ARG A 4 -27.74 -38.59 11.62
N SER A 5 -26.59 -39.07 11.20
CA SER A 5 -25.33 -38.74 11.86
C SER A 5 -24.26 -38.70 10.77
N LEU A 6 -24.03 -37.54 10.16
CA LEU A 6 -23.09 -36.51 10.63
C LEU A 6 -21.91 -36.51 9.62
N LEU A 7 -22.09 -36.20 8.32
CA LEU A 7 -22.22 -34.84 7.78
C LEU A 7 -21.69 -33.77 8.74
N LEU A 8 -20.42 -33.85 9.17
CA LEU A 8 -19.72 -32.75 9.82
C LEU A 8 -18.19 -32.98 9.89
N SER A 9 -17.53 -33.18 8.74
CA SER A 9 -16.06 -33.20 8.70
C SER A 9 -15.54 -32.55 7.44
N ALA A 10 -15.56 -31.21 7.41
CA ALA A 10 -14.71 -30.38 6.55
C ALA A 10 -14.75 -28.91 7.02
N MET A 11 -14.54 -28.69 8.31
CA MET A 11 -14.33 -27.35 8.88
C MET A 11 -12.83 -27.21 9.18
N ALA A 12 -12.00 -27.01 8.15
CA ALA A 12 -10.60 -26.61 8.30
C ALA A 12 -9.95 -26.32 6.93
N LEU A 13 -10.48 -25.37 6.16
CA LEU A 13 -9.66 -24.72 5.13
C LEU A 13 -9.25 -23.33 5.61
N THR A 14 -8.14 -23.35 6.36
CA THR A 14 -6.99 -22.45 6.18
C THR A 14 -7.30 -20.97 5.95
N LEU A 15 -7.56 -20.25 7.04
CA LEU A 15 -7.30 -18.81 7.11
C LEU A 15 -5.80 -18.55 7.35
N SER A 16 -4.95 -19.01 6.42
CA SER A 16 -3.54 -18.62 6.38
C SER A 16 -3.38 -17.40 5.48
N ALA A 17 -4.04 -16.31 5.85
CA ALA A 17 -3.82 -14.97 5.28
C ALA A 17 -2.83 -14.18 6.16
N CYS A 18 -1.84 -14.88 6.72
CA CYS A 18 -0.80 -14.27 7.53
C CYS A 18 0.21 -13.61 6.60
N GLY A 19 0.16 -12.27 6.57
CA GLY A 19 1.29 -11.36 6.39
C GLY A 19 2.43 -11.84 5.51
N ALA A 20 2.28 -11.69 4.20
CA ALA A 20 3.43 -11.47 3.35
C ALA A 20 3.90 -10.02 3.54
N GLY A 21 4.64 -9.77 4.62
CA GLY A 21 5.54 -8.63 4.75
C GLY A 21 6.72 -8.82 3.79
N GLY A 22 6.43 -8.84 2.50
CA GLY A 22 7.43 -8.90 1.44
C GLY A 22 7.95 -7.50 1.20
N GLU A 23 9.23 -7.26 1.49
CA GLU A 23 9.98 -6.15 0.93
C GLU A 23 9.77 -6.14 -0.59
N LYS A 24 8.94 -5.21 -1.08
CA LYS A 24 8.88 -4.89 -2.50
C LYS A 24 10.17 -4.13 -2.84
N ALA A 25 11.20 -4.89 -3.23
CA ALA A 25 12.31 -4.33 -3.99
C ALA A 25 11.75 -3.73 -5.29
N GLY A 26 12.14 -2.50 -5.58
CA GLY A 26 11.54 -1.65 -6.61
C GLY A 26 11.53 -2.26 -8.01
N SER A 27 10.31 -2.21 -8.58
CA SER A 27 9.88 -2.29 -9.99
C SER A 27 10.10 -3.57 -10.79
N THR A 28 8.98 -4.09 -11.33
CA THR A 28 8.70 -4.13 -12.79
C THR A 28 7.19 -4.34 -13.02
N ASP A 29 6.37 -3.27 -13.12
CA ASP A 29 5.11 -3.21 -13.93
C ASP A 29 4.24 -1.96 -13.71
N GLY A 30 4.61 -1.01 -12.82
CA GLY A 30 3.82 0.20 -12.61
C GLY A 30 4.56 1.35 -11.93
N PRO A 31 3.94 2.54 -11.85
CA PRO A 31 4.50 3.69 -11.14
C PRO A 31 4.58 3.44 -9.63
N LEU A 32 5.53 4.09 -8.97
CA LEU A 32 5.65 4.12 -7.51
C LEU A 32 4.47 4.93 -6.94
N LEU A 33 3.69 4.31 -6.05
CA LEU A 33 2.55 4.95 -5.39
C LEU A 33 3.02 5.75 -4.17
N VAL A 34 2.92 7.07 -4.24
CA VAL A 34 3.39 8.01 -3.21
C VAL A 34 2.21 8.73 -2.55
N GLY A 35 2.03 8.55 -1.25
CA GLY A 35 1.08 9.34 -0.46
C GLY A 35 1.68 10.66 0.03
N ALA A 36 0.99 11.78 -0.14
CA ALA A 36 1.47 13.09 0.31
C ALA A 36 0.33 13.99 0.79
N THR A 37 0.65 15.05 1.53
CA THR A 37 -0.34 16.09 1.85
C THR A 37 -0.39 17.13 0.73
N ALA A 38 -1.50 17.87 0.64
CA ALA A 38 -1.76 18.75 -0.49
C ALA A 38 -0.67 19.82 -0.70
N VAL A 39 -0.26 20.51 0.38
CA VAL A 39 0.71 21.60 0.31
C VAL A 39 1.67 21.51 1.50
N PRO A 40 2.99 21.61 1.29
CA PRO A 40 3.68 21.76 -0.02
C PRO A 40 3.98 20.42 -0.72
N ASP A 41 3.74 19.29 -0.07
CA ASP A 41 4.35 18.01 -0.44
C ASP A 41 3.95 17.51 -1.84
N ALA A 42 2.65 17.49 -2.14
CA ALA A 42 2.16 17.06 -3.45
C ALA A 42 2.58 18.01 -4.58
N GLU A 43 2.67 19.32 -4.32
CA GLU A 43 3.15 20.30 -5.30
C GLU A 43 4.62 20.06 -5.67
N ILE A 44 5.46 19.75 -4.67
CA ILE A 44 6.86 19.37 -4.90
C ILE A 44 6.93 18.08 -5.72
N LEU A 45 6.14 17.07 -5.37
CA LEU A 45 6.10 15.79 -6.09
C LEU A 45 5.65 15.97 -7.55
N GLU A 46 4.60 16.75 -7.82
CA GLU A 46 4.15 17.03 -9.19
C GLU A 46 5.22 17.79 -10.00
N HIS A 47 5.97 18.69 -9.35
CA HIS A 47 7.08 19.39 -10.01
C HIS A 47 8.21 18.45 -10.44
N ILE A 48 8.58 17.48 -9.61
CA ILE A 48 9.70 16.54 -9.88
C ILE A 48 9.27 15.28 -10.63
N LYS A 49 7.97 14.97 -10.71
CA LYS A 49 7.42 13.82 -11.44
C LYS A 49 7.97 13.63 -12.86
N PRO A 50 8.09 14.66 -13.73
CA PRO A 50 8.71 14.47 -15.04
C PRO A 50 10.21 14.12 -14.97
N ILE A 51 10.93 14.62 -13.97
CA ILE A 51 12.35 14.31 -13.75
C ILE A 51 12.49 12.84 -13.33
N LEU A 52 11.69 12.40 -12.36
CA LEU A 52 11.68 11.02 -11.88
C LEU A 52 11.28 10.04 -13.00
N ALA A 53 10.30 10.39 -13.83
CA ALA A 53 9.92 9.58 -14.99
C ALA A 53 11.07 9.44 -16.00
N ALA A 54 11.84 10.51 -16.25
CA ALA A 54 13.01 10.47 -17.13
C ALA A 54 14.16 9.62 -16.55
N GLU A 55 14.25 9.52 -15.23
CA GLU A 55 15.20 8.67 -14.50
C GLU A 55 14.71 7.21 -14.33
N GLY A 56 13.54 6.86 -14.90
CA GLY A 56 12.99 5.50 -14.84
C GLY A 56 12.18 5.19 -13.58
N VAL A 57 11.78 6.21 -12.82
CA VAL A 57 10.96 6.11 -11.61
C VAL A 57 9.65 6.90 -11.79
N PRO A 58 8.73 6.44 -12.64
CA PRO A 58 7.43 7.08 -12.73
C PRO A 58 6.71 6.99 -11.37
N ILE A 59 6.03 8.07 -10.95
CA ILE A 59 5.28 8.12 -9.69
C ILE A 59 3.80 8.44 -9.93
N GLU A 60 2.94 7.92 -9.06
CA GLU A 60 1.54 8.32 -8.93
C GLU A 60 1.31 8.89 -7.53
N ILE A 61 0.68 10.06 -7.45
CA ILE A 61 0.56 10.83 -6.20
C ILE A 61 -0.86 10.68 -5.67
N LYS A 62 -0.99 10.21 -4.44
CA LYS A 62 -2.25 10.18 -3.70
C LYS A 62 -2.24 11.27 -2.63
N VAL A 63 -3.12 12.25 -2.80
CA VAL A 63 -3.22 13.37 -1.87
C VAL A 63 -4.11 13.01 -0.67
N PHE A 64 -3.61 13.33 0.53
CA PHE A 64 -4.29 13.16 1.81
C PHE A 64 -4.53 14.51 2.48
N ASN A 65 -5.56 14.54 3.32
CA ASN A 65 -5.95 15.69 4.14
C ASN A 65 -5.69 15.47 5.65
N ASP A 66 -5.03 14.37 6.01
CA ASP A 66 -4.71 14.00 7.38
C ASP A 66 -3.33 13.35 7.50
N TYR A 67 -2.87 13.15 8.74
CA TYR A 67 -1.53 12.67 9.08
C TYR A 67 -1.48 11.23 9.58
N VAL A 68 -2.61 10.52 9.53
CA VAL A 68 -2.74 9.12 10.00
C VAL A 68 -2.77 8.17 8.80
N GLN A 69 -3.62 8.47 7.82
CA GLN A 69 -3.86 7.61 6.67
C GLN A 69 -2.63 7.30 5.82
N PRO A 70 -1.70 8.25 5.56
CA PRO A 70 -0.53 7.93 4.74
C PRO A 70 0.35 6.82 5.37
N ASN A 71 0.51 6.80 6.69
CA ASN A 71 1.26 5.74 7.38
C ASN A 71 0.51 4.41 7.40
N VAL A 72 -0.79 4.46 7.70
CA VAL A 72 -1.65 3.27 7.70
C VAL A 72 -1.61 2.59 6.33
N GLN A 73 -1.69 3.35 5.24
CA GLN A 73 -1.69 2.80 3.89
C GLN A 73 -0.33 2.25 3.43
N VAL A 74 0.79 2.82 3.89
CA VAL A 74 2.12 2.23 3.69
C VAL A 74 2.24 0.91 4.46
N ALA A 75 1.81 0.88 5.74
CA ALA A 75 1.86 -0.33 6.56
C ALA A 75 0.99 -1.48 6.00
N GLU A 76 -0.13 -1.14 5.36
CA GLU A 76 -1.02 -2.09 4.70
C GLU A 76 -0.62 -2.38 3.24
N SER A 77 0.56 -1.90 2.79
CA SER A 77 1.09 -2.11 1.43
C SER A 77 0.16 -1.62 0.31
N ARG A 78 -0.71 -0.64 0.59
CA ARG A 78 -1.57 0.04 -0.38
C ARG A 78 -0.89 1.24 -1.04
N LEU A 79 0.16 1.77 -0.40
CA LEU A 79 1.11 2.73 -0.93
C LEU A 79 2.51 2.12 -0.82
N ASP A 80 3.42 2.53 -1.70
CA ASP A 80 4.81 2.10 -1.60
C ASP A 80 5.57 2.98 -0.60
N VAL A 81 5.34 4.30 -0.63
CA VAL A 81 5.95 5.27 0.28
C VAL A 81 5.01 6.43 0.59
N ASN A 82 5.36 7.24 1.59
CA ASN A 82 4.71 8.53 1.84
C ASN A 82 5.75 9.66 2.03
N TYR A 83 5.31 10.90 1.77
CA TYR A 83 6.08 12.13 1.94
C TYR A 83 5.19 13.19 2.58
N PHE A 84 5.27 13.32 3.90
CA PHE A 84 4.54 14.35 4.67
C PHE A 84 5.07 14.60 6.10
N GLN A 85 5.87 13.67 6.65
CA GLN A 85 6.30 13.71 8.05
C GLN A 85 7.61 14.49 8.24
N THR A 86 7.75 15.12 9.40
CA THR A 86 9.00 15.71 9.88
C THR A 86 9.65 14.82 10.94
N LYS A 87 10.88 15.16 11.33
CA LYS A 87 11.52 14.48 12.47
C LYS A 87 10.69 14.71 13.75
N PRO A 88 10.67 13.74 14.69
CA PRO A 88 10.05 13.93 16.00
C PRO A 88 10.58 15.16 16.74
#